data_AF-A0A0C2BHD9-F1
#
_entry.id   AF-A0A0C2BHD9-F1
#
_cell.length_a   1.000
_cell.length_b   1.000
_cell.length_c   1.000
_cell.angle_alpha   90.00
_cell.angle_beta   90.00
_cell.angle_gamma   90.00
#
_symmetry.space_group_name_H-M   'P 1'
#
loop_
_entity.id
_entity.type
_entity.pdbx_description
1 polymer ?
#
loop_
_entity_poly.entity_id
_entity_poly.type
_entity_poly.pdbx_seq_one_letter_code
_entity_poly.pdbx_strand_id
1 'polypeptide(L)' 'MRTSGHSELHDQVVLFLRALAVEAGAAVDADKSPPGYPMGDGRYNVDVPRLSVLISYTRYPGLREFRVTDLLWLD' A
#
# COMPACT_ATOMS: atom_id res chain seq x y z
N MET A 1 -31.01 4.38 0.08
CA MET A 1 -29.98 4.48 -0.97
C MET A 1 -28.79 5.26 -0.41
N ARG A 2 -27.74 4.56 0.07
CA ARG A 2 -26.42 5.10 0.52
C ARG A 2 -25.48 4.01 1.08
N THR A 3 -25.95 2.78 1.27
CA THR A 3 -25.13 1.65 1.77
C THR A 3 -24.14 1.11 0.73
N SER A 4 -24.45 1.21 -0.56
CA SER A 4 -23.64 0.60 -1.64
C SER A 4 -22.27 1.24 -1.82
N GLY A 5 -22.17 2.58 -1.67
CA GLY A 5 -20.89 3.27 -1.83
C GLY A 5 -19.89 2.98 -0.70
N HIS A 6 -20.39 2.69 0.51
CA HIS A 6 -19.54 2.34 1.65
C HIS A 6 -18.96 0.92 1.51
N SER A 7 -19.80 -0.05 1.14
CA SER A 7 -19.34 -1.43 0.92
C SER A 7 -18.38 -1.53 -0.27
N GLU A 8 -18.67 -0.81 -1.35
CA GLU A 8 -17.80 -0.81 -2.54
C GLU A 8 -16.42 -0.20 -2.24
N LEU A 9 -16.38 0.95 -1.55
CA LEU A 9 -15.11 1.56 -1.14
C LEU A 9 -14.33 0.65 -0.19
N HIS A 10 -15.01 0.07 0.81
CA HIS A 10 -14.39 -0.87 1.75
C HIS A 10 -13.73 -2.03 1.00
N ASP A 11 -14.46 -2.68 0.11
CA ASP A 11 -13.96 -3.86 -0.60
C ASP A 11 -12.78 -3.51 -1.51
N GLN A 12 -12.84 -2.37 -2.20
CA GLN A 12 -11.74 -1.87 -3.03
C GLN A 12 -10.48 -1.59 -2.19
N VAL A 13 -10.62 -0.92 -1.05
CA VAL A 13 -9.48 -0.64 -0.14
C VAL A 13 -8.89 -1.95 0.40
N VAL A 14 -9.72 -2.88 0.87
CA VAL A 14 -9.25 -4.17 1.39
C VAL A 14 -8.55 -4.97 0.30
N LEU A 15 -9.08 -5.01 -0.92
CA LEU A 15 -8.45 -5.72 -2.03
C LEU A 15 -7.11 -5.10 -2.41
N PHE A 16 -7.02 -3.77 -2.47
CA PHE A 16 -5.76 -3.08 -2.74
C PHE A 16 -4.71 -3.37 -1.66
N LEU A 17 -5.05 -3.20 -0.39
CA LEU A 17 -4.13 -3.43 0.73
C LEU A 17 -3.67 -4.89 0.81
N ARG A 18 -4.59 -5.83 0.55
CA ARG A 18 -4.27 -7.26 0.47
C ARG A 18 -3.28 -7.54 -0.67
N ALA A 19 -3.53 -7.01 -1.88
CA ALA A 19 -2.65 -7.21 -3.02
C ALA A 19 -1.25 -6.66 -2.73
N LEU A 20 -1.17 -5.44 -2.18
CA LEU A 20 0.08 -4.81 -1.77
C LEU A 20 0.87 -5.70 -0.79
N ALA A 21 0.23 -6.22 0.25
CA ALA A 21 0.89 -7.06 1.24
C ALA A 21 1.43 -8.37 0.64
N VAL A 22 0.67 -9.01 -0.26
CA VAL A 22 1.07 -10.26 -0.92
C VAL A 22 2.25 -10.03 -1.86
N GLU A 23 2.19 -8.99 -2.69
CA GLU A 23 3.26 -8.67 -3.64
C GLU A 23 4.54 -8.22 -2.94
N ALA A 24 4.42 -7.36 -1.92
CA ALA A 24 5.56 -6.92 -1.13
C ALA A 24 6.22 -8.08 -0.37
N GLY A 25 5.42 -8.98 0.20
CA GLY A 25 5.92 -10.19 0.85
C GLY A 25 6.67 -11.11 -0.13
N ALA A 26 6.08 -11.38 -1.29
CA ALA A 26 6.69 -12.21 -2.32
C ALA A 26 7.99 -11.60 -2.87
N ALA A 27 8.04 -10.27 -3.05
CA ALA A 27 9.26 -9.58 -3.45
C ALA A 27 10.37 -9.73 -2.40
N VAL A 28 10.04 -9.57 -1.12
CA VAL A 28 10.98 -9.75 -0.01
C VAL A 28 11.51 -11.17 0.05
N ASP A 29 10.65 -12.19 -0.05
CA ASP A 29 11.07 -13.59 -0.01
C ASP A 29 11.96 -13.96 -1.20
N ALA A 30 11.83 -13.24 -2.32
CA ALA A 30 12.66 -13.39 -3.51
C ALA A 30 13.91 -12.48 -3.55
N ASP A 31 14.21 -11.77 -2.46
CA ASP A 31 15.30 -10.78 -2.37
C ASP A 31 15.23 -9.67 -3.45
N LYS A 32 14.02 -9.21 -3.75
CA LYS A 32 13.71 -8.12 -4.68
C LYS A 32 13.20 -6.90 -3.94
N SER A 33 13.22 -5.74 -4.63
CA SER A 33 12.59 -4.53 -4.10
C SER A 33 11.07 -4.73 -3.96
N PRO A 34 10.48 -4.38 -2.81
CA PRO A 34 9.03 -4.25 -2.64
C PRO A 34 8.43 -3.26 -3.66
N PRO A 35 7.11 -3.38 -3.95
CA PRO A 35 6.40 -2.50 -4.88
C PRO A 35 6.38 -1.04 -4.41
N GLY A 36 6.36 -0.11 -5.37
CA GLY A 36 6.39 1.33 -5.11
C GLY A 36 7.80 1.93 -5.15
N TYR A 37 7.85 3.23 -4.90
CA TYR A 37 9.05 4.05 -4.99
C TYR A 37 9.74 4.15 -3.61
N PRO A 38 11.00 3.72 -3.48
CA PRO A 38 11.73 3.84 -2.23
C PRO A 38 12.07 5.32 -1.94
N MET A 39 11.85 5.74 -0.69
CA MET A 39 12.07 7.13 -0.25
C MET A 39 13.45 7.35 0.41
N GLY A 40 14.23 6.28 0.59
CA GLY A 40 15.58 6.34 1.18
C GLY A 40 15.62 6.27 2.72
N ASP A 41 14.49 6.38 3.40
CA ASP A 41 14.33 6.28 4.86
C ASP A 41 13.64 4.98 5.31
N GLY A 42 13.54 3.99 4.42
CA GLY A 42 12.84 2.74 4.65
C GLY A 42 11.34 2.77 4.31
N ARG A 43 10.81 3.93 3.93
CA ARG A 43 9.45 4.06 3.37
C ARG A 43 9.43 3.78 1.87
N TYR A 44 8.29 3.27 1.44
CA TYR A 44 7.92 3.05 0.05
C TYR A 44 6.61 3.78 -0.23
N ASN A 45 6.53 4.40 -1.41
CA ASN A 45 5.35 5.13 -1.84
C ASN A 45 4.73 4.44 -3.06
N VAL A 46 3.44 4.18 -3.01
CA VAL A 46 2.65 3.65 -4.13
C VAL A 46 1.77 4.76 -4.66
N ASP A 47 1.92 5.09 -5.95
CA ASP A 47 0.99 5.99 -6.64
C ASP A 47 -0.32 5.27 -6.92
N VAL A 48 -1.43 5.99 -6.81
CA VAL A 48 -2.72 5.51 -7.29
C VAL A 48 -2.93 6.07 -8.70
N PRO A 49 -2.85 5.25 -9.76
CA PRO A 49 -2.82 5.76 -11.12
C PRO A 49 -4.01 6.67 -11.43
N ARG A 50 -3.72 7.84 -12.01
CA ARG A 50 -4.70 8.87 -12.42
C ARG A 50 -5.42 9.57 -11.27
N LEU A 51 -5.05 9.31 -10.02
CA LEU A 51 -5.54 10.02 -8.85
C LEU A 51 -4.38 10.75 -8.17
N SER A 52 -4.66 11.93 -7.61
CA SER A 52 -3.70 12.66 -6.77
C SER A 52 -3.60 12.04 -5.38
N VAL A 53 -3.45 10.71 -5.30
CA VAL A 53 -3.40 9.96 -4.04
C VAL A 53 -2.11 9.15 -3.99
N LEU A 54 -1.45 9.20 -2.84
CA LEU A 54 -0.24 8.44 -2.55
C LEU A 54 -0.45 7.60 -1.29
N ILE A 55 0.01 6.36 -1.32
CA ILE A 55 0.00 5.47 -0.16
C ILE A 55 1.44 5.19 0.26
N SER A 56 1.79 5.57 1.48
CA SER A 56 3.11 5.31 2.05
C SER A 56 3.07 4.08 2.95
N TYR A 57 4.07 3.22 2.87
CA TYR A 57 4.21 2.10 3.78
C TYR A 57 5.67 1.82 4.15
N THR A 58 5.87 1.21 5.31
CA THR A 58 7.19 0.85 5.86
C THR A 58 7.26 -0.65 6.08
N ARG A 59 8.43 -1.23 5.77
CA ARG A 59 8.75 -2.63 6.10
C ARG A 59 9.42 -2.72 7.47
N TYR A 60 9.00 -3.68 8.29
CA TYR A 60 9.62 -4.03 9.57
C TYR A 60 10.17 -5.45 9.51
N PRO A 61 11.43 -5.65 9.08
CA PRO A 61 11.99 -6.99 8.84
C PRO A 61 11.97 -7.90 10.07
N GLY A 62 12.25 -7.34 11.26
CA GLY A 62 12.27 -8.11 12.51
C GLY A 62 10.89 -8.64 12.94
N LEU A 63 9.80 -8.08 12.41
CA LEU A 63 8.43 -8.48 12.73
C LEU A 63 7.72 -9.16 11.55
N ARG A 64 8.35 -9.23 10.37
CA ARG A 64 7.72 -9.64 9.10
C ARG A 64 6.42 -8.88 8.82
N GLU A 65 6.41 -7.59 9.11
CA GLU A 65 5.25 -6.71 8.93
C GLU A 65 5.50 -5.66 7.84
N PHE A 66 4.43 -5.30 7.13
CA PHE A 66 4.33 -4.04 6.39
C PHE A 66 3.27 -3.18 7.08
N ARG A 67 3.59 -1.90 7.32
CA ARG A 67 2.66 -0.95 7.91
C ARG A 67 2.40 0.15 6.91
N VAL A 68 1.15 0.32 6.51
CA VAL A 68 0.70 1.50 5.79
C VAL A 68 0.69 2.66 6.77
N THR A 69 1.50 3.68 6.52
CA THR A 69 1.70 4.80 7.44
C THR A 69 0.85 6.00 7.07
N ASP A 70 0.72 6.26 5.77
CA ASP A 70 0.08 7.47 5.27
C ASP A 70 -0.79 7.17 4.05
N LEU A 71 -1.95 7.83 4.00
CA LEU A 71 -2.75 8.02 2.80
C LEU A 71 -2.81 9.52 2.55
N LEU A 72 -2.14 9.97 1.50
CA LEU A 72 -1.99 11.37 1.17
C LEU A 72 -2.87 11.72 -0.01
N TRP A 73 -3.69 12.75 0.13
CA TRP A 73 -4.35 13.41 -0.99
C TRP A 73 -3.57 14.69 -1.32
N LEU A 74 -3.09 14.77 -2.56
CA LEU A 74 -2.18 15.79 -3.06
C LEU A 74 -2.94 16.77 -3.97
N ASP A 75 -3.82 17.56 -3.37
CA ASP A 75 -4.52 18.68 -4.04
C ASP A 75 -3.88 20.02 -3.63
#